data_AF-A0A973B1E5-F1
#
_entry.id   AF-A0A973B1E5-F1
#
_cell.length_a   1.000
_cell.length_b   1.000
_cell.length_c   1.000
_cell.angle_alpha   90.00
_cell.angle_beta   90.00
_cell.angle_gamma   90.00
#
_symmetry.space_group_name_H-M   'P 1'
#
loop_
_entity.id
_entity.type
_entity.pdbx_description
1 polymer ?
#
loop_
_entity_poly.entity_id
_entity_poly.type
_entity_poly.pdbx_seq_one_letter_code
_entity_poly.pdbx_strand_id
1 'polypeptide(L)'
;MSALFFIALAGFGAQMVDGSLGMGYGVTSSTLLIAIGLAPAAASASVHFAELGTTAVSAYSHVRLGNVDKTVLRRIAIPGAVGAFAGATVLAGL
;
A
#
# COMPACT_ATOMS: atom_id res chain seq x y z
N MET A 1 1.10 -28.87 -7.63
CA MET A 1 1.77 -27.54 -7.56
C MET A 1 0.71 -26.53 -7.14
N SER A 2 0.77 -26.05 -5.91
CA SER A 2 -0.36 -25.40 -5.23
C SER A 2 -0.65 -24.00 -5.80
N ALA A 3 -1.92 -23.62 -5.95
CA ALA A 3 -2.34 -22.30 -6.46
C ALA A 3 -1.65 -21.11 -5.78
N LEU A 4 -1.27 -21.27 -4.51
CA LEU A 4 -0.48 -20.31 -3.73
C LEU A 4 0.84 -19.90 -4.39
N PHE A 5 1.51 -20.81 -5.10
CA PHE A 5 2.78 -20.51 -5.78
C PHE A 5 2.59 -19.51 -6.92
N PHE A 6 1.55 -19.68 -7.74
CA PHE A 6 1.23 -18.76 -8.83
C PHE A 6 0.73 -17.40 -8.30
N ILE A 7 -0.04 -17.41 -7.21
CA ILE A 7 -0.48 -16.18 -6.53
C ILE A 7 0.74 -15.41 -5.98
N ALA A 8 1.69 -16.10 -5.37
CA ALA A 8 2.92 -15.49 -4.85
C ALA A 8 3.77 -14.87 -5.97
N LEU A 9 3.92 -15.56 -7.11
CA LEU A 9 4.69 -15.07 -8.26
C LEU A 9 4.02 -13.84 -8.91
N ALA A 10 2.70 -13.87 -9.07
CA ALA A 10 1.94 -12.74 -9.59
C ALA A 10 2.00 -11.53 -8.64
N GLY A 11 1.86 -11.76 -7.33
CA GLY A 11 2.01 -10.73 -6.30
C GLY A 11 3.41 -10.10 -6.31
N PHE A 12 4.46 -10.93 -6.40
CA PHE A 12 5.84 -10.45 -6.52
C PHE A 12 6.03 -9.52 -7.73
N GLY A 13 5.51 -9.90 -8.90
CA GLY A 13 5.56 -9.05 -10.10
C GLY A 13 4.81 -7.72 -9.92
N ALA A 14 3.60 -7.77 -9.36
CA ALA A 14 2.82 -6.57 -9.07
C ALA A 14 3.55 -5.63 -8.09
N GLN A 15 4.17 -6.16 -7.03
CA GLN A 15 4.95 -5.38 -6.07
C GLN A 15 6.25 -4.82 -6.64
N MET A 16 6.90 -5.48 -7.59
CA MET A 16 8.07 -4.91 -8.27
C MET A 16 7.67 -3.66 -9.07
N VAL A 17 6.55 -3.73 -9.79
CA VAL A 17 6.02 -2.59 -10.54
C VAL A 17 5.62 -1.48 -9.57
N ASP A 18 4.88 -1.81 -8.51
CA ASP A 18 4.42 -0.83 -7.52
C ASP A 18 5.56 -0.21 -6.72
N GLY A 19 6.56 -0.99 -6.31
CA GLY A 19 7.76 -0.48 -5.65
C GLY A 19 8.62 0.43 -6.53
N SER A 20 8.48 0.33 -7.86
CA SER A 20 9.22 1.17 -8.83
C SER A 20 8.43 2.40 -9.31
N LEU A 21 7.10 2.29 -9.44
CA LEU A 21 6.21 3.35 -9.98
C LEU A 21 5.34 4.05 -8.92
N GLY A 22 5.11 3.40 -7.77
CA GLY A 22 4.45 3.96 -6.59
C GLY A 22 2.93 4.09 -6.60
N MET A 23 2.23 3.84 -7.73
CA MET A 23 0.78 4.10 -7.83
C MET A 23 -0.02 3.04 -8.61
N GLY A 24 0.55 1.86 -8.87
CA GLY A 24 -0.11 0.85 -9.72
C GLY A 24 -1.03 -0.09 -8.93
N TYR A 25 -0.54 -0.58 -7.80
CA TYR A 25 -1.19 -1.68 -7.08
C TYR A 25 -2.60 -1.33 -6.60
N GLY A 26 -2.75 -0.14 -6.02
CA GLY A 26 -4.02 0.30 -5.44
C GLY A 26 -5.16 0.41 -6.44
N VAL A 27 -4.89 0.93 -7.64
CA VAL A 27 -5.91 1.17 -8.67
C VAL A 27 -6.37 -0.14 -9.28
N THR A 28 -5.44 -1.02 -9.69
CA THR A 28 -5.78 -2.34 -10.24
C THR A 28 -6.51 -3.23 -9.24
N SER A 29 -6.05 -3.27 -7.99
CA SER A 29 -6.63 -4.14 -6.97
C SER A 29 -8.02 -3.68 -6.54
N SER A 30 -8.22 -2.37 -6.36
CA SER A 30 -9.54 -1.81 -6.01
C SER A 30 -10.56 -2.02 -7.12
N THR A 31 -10.17 -1.83 -8.40
CA THR A 31 -11.05 -2.09 -9.54
C THR A 31 -11.50 -3.54 -9.59
N LEU A 32 -10.59 -4.50 -9.41
CA LEU A 32 -10.92 -5.93 -9.41
C LEU A 32 -11.83 -6.32 -8.24
N LEU A 33 -11.52 -5.85 -7.02
CA LEU A 33 -12.31 -6.13 -5.83
C LEU A 33 -13.73 -5.55 -5.92
N ILE A 34 -13.87 -4.34 -6.44
CA ILE A 34 -15.19 -3.74 -6.68
C ILE A 34 -15.92 -4.50 -7.80
N ALA A 35 -15.23 -4.91 -8.87
CA ALA A 35 -15.84 -5.66 -9.98
C ALA A 35 -16.41 -7.01 -9.55
N ILE A 36 -15.82 -7.67 -8.54
CA ILE A 36 -16.36 -8.91 -7.95
C ILE A 36 -17.41 -8.66 -6.85
N GLY A 37 -17.84 -7.41 -6.66
CA GLY A 37 -18.94 -7.03 -5.77
C GLY A 37 -18.55 -6.66 -4.35
N LEU A 38 -17.26 -6.45 -4.05
CA LEU A 38 -16.85 -5.98 -2.73
C LEU A 38 -17.24 -4.49 -2.57
N ALA A 39 -17.78 -4.14 -1.39
CA ALA A 39 -18.12 -2.74 -1.09
C ALA A 39 -16.86 -1.85 -1.23
N PRO A 40 -16.95 -0.65 -1.81
CA PRO A 40 -15.78 0.21 -2.05
C PRO A 40 -14.94 0.48 -0.78
N ALA A 41 -15.60 0.64 0.37
CA ALA A 41 -14.91 0.80 1.66
C ALA A 41 -14.11 -0.45 2.07
N ALA A 42 -14.70 -1.64 1.91
CA ALA A 42 -14.03 -2.91 2.21
C ALA A 42 -12.90 -3.21 1.22
N ALA A 43 -13.07 -2.83 -0.06
CA ALA A 43 -12.05 -2.97 -1.09
C ALA A 43 -10.85 -2.07 -0.78
N SER A 44 -11.10 -0.79 -0.51
CA SER A 44 -10.06 0.17 -0.13
C SER A 44 -9.30 -0.26 1.12
N ALA A 45 -10.01 -0.68 2.17
CA ALA A 45 -9.40 -1.17 3.41
C ALA A 45 -8.52 -2.40 3.17
N SER A 46 -8.99 -3.37 2.37
CA SER A 46 -8.24 -4.59 2.06
C SER A 46 -6.97 -4.30 1.26
N VAL A 47 -7.05 -3.39 0.29
CA VAL A 47 -5.92 -3.00 -0.56
C VAL A 47 -4.85 -2.25 0.26
N HIS A 48 -5.24 -1.22 1.01
CA HIS A 48 -4.30 -0.47 1.85
C HIS A 48 -3.67 -1.35 2.95
N PHE A 49 -4.43 -2.30 3.49
CA PHE A 49 -3.90 -3.25 4.47
C PHE A 49 -2.89 -4.22 3.86
N ALA A 50 -3.15 -4.73 2.66
CA ALA A 50 -2.21 -5.58 1.93
C ALA A 50 -0.94 -4.80 1.55
N GLU A 51 -1.08 -3.55 1.14
CA GLU A 51 0.02 -2.70 0.70
C GLU A 51 0.94 -2.29 1.87
N LEU A 52 0.40 -2.09 3.07
CA LEU A 52 1.14 -1.71 4.28
C LEU A 52 2.41 -2.55 4.51
N GLY A 53 2.31 -3.88 4.40
CA GLY A 53 3.43 -4.78 4.65
C GLY A 53 4.58 -4.57 3.66
N THR A 54 4.26 -4.45 2.38
CA THR A 54 5.28 -4.32 1.34
C THR A 54 5.88 -2.94 1.27
N THR A 55 5.08 -1.90 1.53
CA THR A 55 5.56 -0.52 1.59
C THR A 55 6.47 -0.32 2.81
N ALA A 56 6.20 -0.99 3.93
CA ALA A 56 7.10 -0.99 5.09
C ALA A 56 8.45 -1.65 4.79
N VAL A 57 8.46 -2.81 4.12
CA VAL A 57 9.70 -3.50 3.72
C VAL A 57 10.48 -2.68 2.69
N SER A 58 9.79 -2.05 1.73
CA SER A 58 10.40 -1.15 0.75
C SER A 58 11.03 0.08 1.43
N ALA A 59 10.27 0.74 2.32
CA ALA A 59 10.76 1.89 3.09
C ALA A 59 11.99 1.52 3.94
N TYR A 60 11.96 0.37 4.62
CA TYR A 60 13.12 -0.13 5.37
C TYR A 60 14.35 -0.34 4.46
N SER A 61 14.15 -0.91 3.28
CA SER A 61 15.22 -1.16 2.30
C SER A 61 15.85 0.16 1.82
N HIS A 62 15.03 1.17 1.51
CA HIS A 62 15.51 2.49 1.12
C HIS A 62 16.27 3.21 2.25
N VAL A 63 15.80 3.10 3.49
CA VAL A 63 16.49 3.65 4.67
C VAL A 63 17.84 2.94 4.89
N ARG A 64 17.87 1.60 4.76
CA ARG A 64 19.10 0.80 4.94
C ARG A 64 20.16 1.13 3.88
N LEU A 65 19.73 1.35 2.63
CA LEU A 65 20.62 1.69 1.53
C LEU A 65 21.10 3.16 1.55
N GLY A 66 20.62 3.98 2.50
CA GLY A 66 21.03 5.39 2.61
C GLY A 66 20.34 6.31 1.60
N ASN A 67 19.30 5.84 0.93
CA ASN A 67 18.56 6.60 -0.10
C ASN A 67 17.54 7.59 0.48
N VAL A 68 17.49 7.75 1.81
CA VAL A 68 16.47 8.52 2.52
C VAL A 68 17.09 9.60 3.38
N ASP A 69 16.72 10.86 3.13
CA ASP A 69 17.00 11.97 4.04
C ASP A 69 16.09 11.87 5.28
N LYS A 70 16.69 11.63 6.44
CA LYS A 70 15.98 11.45 7.72
C LYS A 70 15.26 12.71 8.20
N THR A 71 15.74 13.89 7.83
CA THR A 71 15.11 15.17 8.18
C THR A 71 13.84 15.36 7.37
N VAL A 72 13.92 15.14 6.06
CA VAL A 72 12.75 15.20 5.16
C VAL A 72 11.74 14.14 5.53
N LEU A 73 12.19 12.89 5.76
CA LEU A 73 11.34 11.79 6.19
C LEU A 73 10.51 12.18 7.43
N ARG A 74 11.14 12.69 8.49
CA ARG A 74 10.41 13.09 9.71
C ARG A 74 9.43 14.24 9.46
N ARG A 75 9.81 15.22 8.66
CA ARG A 75 8.97 16.38 8.34
C ARG A 75 7.73 16.03 7.53
N ILE A 76 7.77 14.94 6.75
CA ILE A 76 6.62 14.51 5.92
C ILE A 76 5.84 13.39 6.61
N ALA A 77 6.53 12.38 7.17
CA ALA A 77 5.91 11.20 7.74
C ALA A 77 5.05 11.52 8.98
N ILE A 78 5.51 12.41 9.86
CA ILE A 78 4.76 12.76 11.09
C ILE A 78 3.44 13.47 10.75
N PRO A 79 3.44 14.63 10.05
CA PRO A 79 2.17 15.29 9.72
C PRO A 79 1.33 14.46 8.76
N GLY A 80 1.95 13.71 7.84
CA GLY A 80 1.25 12.79 6.93
C GLY A 80 0.51 11.68 7.67
N ALA A 81 1.14 11.03 8.65
CA ALA A 81 0.50 9.98 9.45
C ALA A 81 -0.66 10.52 10.30
N VAL A 82 -0.48 11.70 10.92
CA VAL A 82 -1.54 12.36 11.69
C VAL A 82 -2.72 12.72 10.78
N GLY A 83 -2.45 13.32 9.61
CA GLY A 83 -3.47 13.68 8.64
C GLY A 83 -4.20 12.46 8.07
N ALA A 84 -3.48 11.39 7.73
CA ALA A 84 -4.06 10.15 7.23
C ALA A 84 -4.97 9.49 8.28
N PHE A 85 -4.53 9.43 9.54
CA PHE A 85 -5.35 8.88 10.63
C PHE A 85 -6.61 9.74 10.87
N ALA A 86 -6.45 11.05 11.01
CA ALA A 86 -7.59 11.95 11.20
C ALA A 86 -8.58 11.87 10.03
N GLY A 87 -8.09 11.88 8.79
CA GLY A 87 -8.91 11.74 7.59
C GLY A 87 -9.64 10.40 7.53
N ALA A 88 -8.96 9.30 7.82
CA ALA A 88 -9.57 7.97 7.88
C ALA A 88 -10.66 7.90 8.96
N THR A 89 -10.43 8.48 10.14
CA THR A 89 -11.44 8.50 11.22
C THR A 89 -12.68 9.31 10.86
N VAL A 90 -12.51 10.45 10.18
CA VAL A 90 -13.64 11.27 9.73
C VAL A 90 -14.43 10.53 8.65
N LEU A 91 -13.74 9.94 7.68
CA LEU A 91 -14.39 9.24 6.57
C LEU A 91 -15.09 7.95 7.03
N ALA A 92 -14.56 7.26 8.04
CA ALA A 92 -15.21 6.09 8.62
C ALA A 92 -16.47 6.43 9.45
N GLY A 93 -16.61 7.69 9.88
CA GLY A 93 -17.77 8.20 10.61
C GLY A 93 -18.83 8.91 9.76
N LEU A 94 -18.58 9.07 8.45
CA LEU A 94 -19.53 9.63 7.47
C LEU A 94 -20.40 8.53 6.87
#